data_AF-A0A5K0WG53-F1
#
_entry.id   AF-A0A5K0WG53-F1
#
_cell.length_a   1.000
_cell.length_b   1.000
_cell.length_c   1.000
_cell.angle_alpha   90.00
_cell.angle_beta   90.00
_cell.angle_gamma   90.00
#
_symmetry.space_group_name_H-M   'P 1'
#
loop_
_entity.id
_entity.type
_entity.pdbx_description
1 polymer ?
#
loop_
_entity_poly.entity_id
_entity_poly.type
_entity_poly.pdbx_seq_one_letter_code
_entity_poly.pdbx_strand_id
1 'polypeptide(L)' 'DSGPDPKRLKASYVGSLAQGPAVGSSPVIISEALCKFFGTGEREMPQTEAIERIWNYIQMHHLQ' A
#
# COMPACT_ATOMS: atom_id res chain seq x y z
N ASP A 1 -7.47 38.94 12.75
CA ASP A 1 -6.06 38.87 12.39
C ASP A 1 -5.82 37.52 11.72
N SER A 2 -5.28 37.55 10.50
CA SER A 2 -5.16 36.42 9.59
C SER A 2 -3.81 35.74 9.79
N GLY A 3 -3.77 34.40 9.72
CA GLY A 3 -2.51 33.64 9.62
C GLY A 3 -2.73 32.12 9.62
N PRO A 4 -2.36 31.36 8.56
CA PRO A 4 -2.89 30.02 8.26
C PRO A 4 -1.97 28.84 8.64
N ASP A 5 -2.53 27.61 8.60
CA ASP A 5 -1.88 26.30 8.74
C ASP A 5 -0.68 26.08 7.78
N PRO A 6 0.30 25.21 8.12
CA PRO A 6 0.24 23.85 7.58
C PRO A 6 1.00 22.78 8.40
N LYS A 7 0.31 21.71 8.82
CA LYS A 7 0.87 20.33 8.78
C LYS A 7 -0.21 19.27 9.04
N ARG A 8 -1.10 19.14 8.06
CA ARG A 8 -1.71 17.84 7.76
C ARG A 8 -0.64 16.96 7.10
N LEU A 9 -0.77 15.63 7.25
CA LEU A 9 0.06 14.52 6.78
C LEU A 9 1.00 14.00 7.89
N LYS A 10 0.77 12.85 8.55
CA LYS A 10 -0.12 11.72 8.28
C LYS A 10 -0.52 11.11 9.63
N ALA A 11 -1.73 11.42 10.09
CA ALA A 11 -2.43 10.52 11.00
C ALA A 11 -2.98 9.34 10.18
N SER A 12 -3.05 8.18 10.82
CA SER A 12 -3.55 6.88 10.34
C SER A 12 -2.72 6.18 9.25
N TYR A 13 -1.55 5.67 9.65
CA TYR A 13 -1.14 4.31 9.29
C TYR A 13 -1.94 3.32 10.16
N VAL A 14 -3.26 3.34 10.01
CA VAL A 14 -4.17 2.36 10.62
C VAL A 14 -5.10 1.94 9.51
N GLY A 15 -5.19 0.64 9.30
CA GLY A 15 -5.89 0.00 8.20
C GLY A 15 -7.20 0.69 7.82
N SER A 16 -7.25 1.13 6.56
CA SER A 16 -8.50 1.40 5.88
C SER A 16 -8.45 0.65 4.55
N LEU A 17 -8.54 -0.68 4.66
CA LEU A 17 -8.78 -1.60 3.54
C LEU A 17 -10.28 -1.76 3.24
N ALA A 18 -11.15 -0.98 3.88
CA ALA A 18 -12.59 -1.09 3.69
C ALA A 18 -13.23 0.25 3.27
N GLN A 19 -13.61 0.27 1.99
CA GLN A 19 -14.77 0.97 1.41
C GLN A 19 -14.63 2.48 1.09
N GLY A 20 -14.17 2.72 -0.13
CA GLY A 20 -14.34 3.93 -0.96
C GLY A 20 -14.06 3.55 -2.42
N PRO A 21 -14.57 4.27 -3.44
CA PRO A 21 -14.70 3.78 -4.82
C PRO A 21 -13.34 3.35 -5.41
N ALA A 22 -13.08 2.03 -5.49
CA ALA A 22 -11.95 1.37 -6.18
C ALA A 22 -10.60 2.12 -6.22
N VAL A 23 -10.27 2.94 -5.22
CA VAL A 23 -8.98 3.61 -5.04
C VAL A 23 -8.02 2.53 -4.54
N GLY A 24 -7.48 1.76 -5.46
CA GLY A 24 -6.62 0.62 -5.15
C GLY A 24 -6.50 -0.38 -6.31
N SER A 25 -7.42 -0.32 -7.27
CA SER A 25 -7.30 -1.11 -8.51
C SER A 25 -6.39 -0.48 -9.55
N SER A 26 -5.92 0.76 -9.34
CA SER A 26 -4.99 1.39 -10.27
C SER A 26 -3.67 0.61 -10.29
N PRO A 27 -3.17 0.24 -11.49
CA PRO A 27 -1.92 -0.48 -11.60
C PRO A 27 -0.77 0.42 -11.12
N VAL A 28 0.11 -0.17 -10.33
CA VAL A 28 1.35 0.45 -9.86
C VAL A 28 2.54 -0.35 -10.35
N ILE A 29 3.61 0.36 -10.70
CA ILE A 29 4.89 -0.26 -11.04
C ILE A 29 5.70 -0.43 -9.76
N ILE A 30 5.93 -1.67 -9.36
CA ILE A 30 6.73 -2.01 -8.19
C ILE A 30 8.22 -2.13 -8.53
N SER A 31 9.08 -1.98 -7.52
CA SER A 31 10.53 -2.12 -7.70
C SER A 31 10.91 -3.56 -8.06
N GLU A 32 12.07 -3.74 -8.70
CA GLU A 32 12.58 -5.07 -9.05
C GLU A 32 12.71 -6.01 -7.85
N ALA A 33 13.15 -5.46 -6.71
CA ALA A 33 13.29 -6.23 -5.48
C ALA A 33 11.94 -6.76 -5.00
N LEU A 34 10.89 -5.93 -5.06
CA LEU A 34 9.54 -6.31 -4.65
C LEU A 34 8.91 -7.31 -5.64
N CYS A 35 9.15 -7.13 -6.95
CA CYS A 35 8.73 -8.07 -7.99
C CYS A 35 9.39 -9.45 -7.80
N LYS A 36 10.70 -9.49 -7.51
CA LYS A 36 11.42 -10.73 -7.19
C LYS A 36 10.91 -11.37 -5.91
N PHE A 37 10.57 -10.57 -4.90
CA PHE A 37 9.99 -11.05 -3.65
C PHE A 37 8.62 -11.71 -3.84
N PHE A 38 7.75 -11.12 -4.66
CA PHE A 38 6.46 -11.73 -5.00
C PHE A 38 6.58 -12.92 -5.95
N GLY A 39 7.71 -13.05 -6.67
CA GLY A 39 7.93 -14.11 -7.65
C GLY A 39 7.07 -13.98 -8.91
N THR A 40 6.43 -12.84 -9.15
CA THR A 40 5.42 -12.68 -10.20
C THR A 40 5.98 -12.42 -11.59
N GLY A 41 7.27 -12.11 -11.75
CA GLY A 41 7.89 -11.79 -13.05
C GLY A 41 7.39 -10.48 -13.69
N GLU A 42 6.18 -10.05 -13.35
CA GLU A 42 5.53 -8.80 -13.72
C GLU A 42 5.75 -7.74 -12.65
N ARG A 43 6.12 -6.53 -13.10
CA ARG A 43 6.35 -5.37 -12.23
C ARG A 43 5.12 -4.47 -12.11
N GLU A 44 4.09 -4.72 -12.90
CA GLU A 44 2.84 -3.97 -12.85
C GLU A 44 1.80 -4.81 -12.13
N MET A 45 1.20 -4.26 -11.09
CA MET A 45 0.10 -4.92 -10.38
C MET A 45 -0.83 -3.91 -9.71
N PRO A 46 -2.09 -4.27 -9.41
CA PRO A 46 -2.99 -3.42 -8.65
C PRO A 46 -2.39 -3.04 -7.29
N GLN A 47 -2.56 -1.78 -6.89
CA GLN A 47 -2.06 -1.32 -5.59
C GLN A 47 -2.62 -2.14 -4.43
N THR A 48 -3.92 -2.49 -4.47
CA THR A 48 -4.57 -3.34 -3.46
C THR A 48 -3.87 -4.69 -3.35
N GLU A 49 -3.56 -5.31 -4.48
CA GLU A 49 -2.90 -6.62 -4.52
C GLU A 49 -1.48 -6.56 -3.92
N ALA A 50 -0.71 -5.51 -4.23
CA ALA A 50 0.61 -5.33 -3.65
C ALA A 50 0.56 -5.20 -2.11
N ILE A 51 -0.43 -4.46 -1.59
CA ILE A 51 -0.62 -4.29 -0.14
C ILE A 51 -1.05 -5.60 0.50
N GLU A 52 -2.01 -6.32 -0.08
CA GLU A 52 -2.50 -7.60 0.45
C GLU A 52 -1.40 -8.66 0.49
N ARG A 53 -0.58 -8.77 -0.55
CA ARG A 53 0.55 -9.72 -0.59
C ARG A 53 1.56 -9.46 0.53
N ILE A 54 1.90 -8.19 0.80
CA ILE A 54 2.81 -7.84 1.90
C ILE A 54 2.16 -8.09 3.26
N TRP A 55 0.90 -7.71 3.42
CA TRP A 55 0.17 -7.94 4.67
C TRP A 55 0.12 -9.43 5.00
N ASN A 56 -0.22 -10.27 4.03
CA ASN A 56 -0.22 -11.72 4.19
C ASN A 56 1.16 -12.26 4.57
N TYR A 57 2.24 -11.74 3.99
CA TYR A 57 3.59 -12.14 4.37
C TYR A 57 3.90 -11.79 5.83
N ILE A 58 3.57 -10.58 6.28
CA ILE A 58 3.78 -10.16 7.67
C ILE A 58 3.03 -11.09 8.63
N GLN A 59 1.77 -11.42 8.31
CA GLN A 59 0.95 -12.30 9.15
C GLN A 59 1.47 -13.74 9.17
N MET A 60 1.82 -14.30 8.00
CA MET A 60 2.30 -15.68 7.87
C MET A 60 3.66 -15.89 8.55
N HIS A 61 4.50 -14.86 8.59
CA HIS A 61 5.83 -14.92 9.22
C HIS A 61 5.87 -14.32 10.63
N HIS A 62 4.73 -13.92 11.19
CA HIS A 62 4.63 -13.28 12.52
C HIS A 62 5.58 -12.09 12.69
N LEU A 63 5.74 -11.26 11.66
CA LEU A 63 6.64 -10.10 11.64
C LEU A 63 6.00 -8.81 12.19
N GLN A 64 4.99 -8.97 13.05
CA GLN A 64 4.17 -7.90 13.62
C GLN A 64 4.68 -7.42 14.97
#